data_AF-A0A2G2XWU5-F1
#
_entry.id   AF-A0A2G2XWU5-F1
#
_cell.length_a   1.000
_cell.length_b   1.000
_cell.length_c   1.000
_cell.angle_alpha   90.00
_cell.angle_beta   90.00
_cell.angle_gamma   90.00
#
_symmetry.space_group_name_H-M   'P 1'
#
loop_
_entity.id
_entity.type
_entity.pdbx_description
1 polymer ?
#
loop_
_entity_poly.entity_id
_entity_poly.type
_entity_poly.pdbx_seq_one_letter_code
_entity_poly.pdbx_strand_id
1 'polypeptide(L)'
;MGPQHPSMHGVLRLIVTLDGEDVVDCEPILGYLHRGMEKIAENRTIIQYLPYVTRWDYLATMFTEAITINGPEQLGNIQVPKRASYIRVIMLELSRIASHLLWLGPFMADIGAQTPFFYIF
;
A
#
# COMPACT_ATOMS: atom_id res chain seq x y z
N MET A 1 -19.21 -3.28 11.50
CA MET A 1 -18.41 -4.30 10.80
C MET A 1 -17.13 -4.58 11.59
N GLY A 2 -16.84 -5.85 11.90
CA GLY A 2 -15.70 -6.23 12.75
C GLY A 2 -14.34 -6.22 12.02
N PRO A 3 -13.20 -6.28 12.75
CA PRO A 3 -11.86 -6.19 12.18
C PRO A 3 -11.45 -7.38 11.33
N GLN A 4 -12.16 -8.51 11.46
CA GLN A 4 -11.97 -9.72 10.67
C GLN A 4 -13.23 -9.95 9.84
N HIS A 5 -13.26 -9.36 8.65
CA HIS A 5 -14.32 -9.58 7.66
C HIS A 5 -13.67 -9.65 6.27
N PRO A 6 -14.09 -10.57 5.38
CA PRO A 6 -13.47 -10.75 4.06
C PRO A 6 -13.31 -9.45 3.26
N SER A 7 -14.31 -8.57 3.29
CA SER A 7 -14.32 -7.29 2.56
C SER A 7 -13.47 -6.16 3.19
N MET A 8 -12.65 -6.45 4.21
CA MET A 8 -11.80 -5.44 4.88
C MET A 8 -10.36 -5.43 4.36
N HIS A 9 -9.99 -6.35 3.45
CA HIS A 9 -8.68 -6.43 2.77
C HIS A 9 -7.47 -6.10 3.67
N GLY A 10 -7.47 -6.64 4.89
CA GLY A 10 -6.56 -6.23 5.94
C GLY A 10 -7.27 -6.18 7.29
N VAL A 11 -6.94 -5.18 8.10
CA VAL A 11 -7.48 -5.03 9.46
C VAL A 11 -8.14 -3.66 9.57
N LEU A 12 -9.46 -3.62 9.37
CA LEU A 12 -10.27 -2.41 9.42
C LEU A 12 -11.52 -2.68 10.24
N ARG A 13 -11.81 -1.81 11.20
CA ARG A 13 -13.05 -1.85 11.98
C ARG A 13 -13.85 -0.60 11.69
N LEU A 14 -15.12 -0.78 11.34
CA LEU A 14 -16.07 0.31 11.11
C LEU A 14 -17.21 0.19 12.11
N ILE A 15 -17.40 1.22 12.92
CA ILE A 15 -18.60 1.39 13.74
C ILE A 15 -19.59 2.15 12.85
N VAL A 16 -20.69 1.49 12.48
CA VAL A 16 -21.66 2.03 11.53
C VAL A 16 -22.98 2.23 12.27
N THR A 17 -23.53 3.43 12.19
CA THR A 17 -24.86 3.76 12.72
C THR A 17 -25.85 3.72 11.57
N LEU A 18 -26.96 3.00 11.76
CA LEU A 18 -27.93 2.72 10.71
C LEU A 18 -29.32 3.24 11.11
N ASP A 19 -30.05 3.79 10.13
CA ASP A 19 -31.49 4.00 10.17
C ASP A 19 -32.13 3.11 9.09
N GLY A 20 -32.60 1.93 9.50
CA GLY A 20 -32.99 0.89 8.55
C GLY A 20 -31.81 0.41 7.70
N GLU A 21 -31.90 0.60 6.38
CA GLU A 21 -30.84 0.28 5.41
C GLU A 21 -29.89 1.46 5.14
N ASP A 22 -30.24 2.67 5.60
CA ASP A 22 -29.45 3.87 5.37
C ASP A 22 -28.33 3.99 6.41
N VAL A 23 -27.12 4.27 5.94
CA VAL A 23 -25.97 4.59 6.80
C VAL A 23 -26.05 6.06 7.17
N VAL A 24 -26.33 6.35 8.44
CA VAL A 24 -26.41 7.71 8.98
C VAL A 24 -25.08 8.20 9.56
N ASP A 25 -24.21 7.29 10.01
CA ASP A 25 -22.85 7.62 10.47
C ASP A 25 -21.89 6.42 10.34
N CYS A 26 -20.59 6.70 10.20
CA CYS A 26 -19.54 5.70 10.12
C CYS A 26 -18.25 6.21 10.77
N GLU A 27 -17.85 5.58 11.88
CA GLU A 27 -16.59 5.84 12.57
C GLU A 27 -15.57 4.73 12.23
N PRO A 28 -14.50 5.05 11.46
CA PRO A 28 -13.43 4.11 11.19
C PRO A 28 -12.44 4.05 12.36
N ILE A 29 -12.30 2.86 12.95
CA ILE A 29 -11.30 2.59 13.99
C ILE A 29 -10.04 2.06 13.32
N LEU A 30 -9.02 2.91 13.26
CA LEU A 30 -7.72 2.64 12.65
C LEU A 30 -6.67 2.20 13.70
N GLY A 31 -5.49 1.79 13.22
CA GLY A 31 -4.32 1.55 14.07
C GLY A 31 -4.05 0.09 14.45
N TYR A 32 -4.92 -0.86 14.06
CA TYR A 32 -4.68 -2.29 14.28
C TYR A 32 -3.38 -2.81 13.62
N LEU A 33 -2.91 -2.15 12.55
CA LEU A 33 -1.64 -2.45 11.88
C LEU A 33 -0.55 -1.40 12.18
N HIS A 34 -0.75 -0.53 13.18
CA HIS A 34 0.26 0.44 13.58
C HIS A 34 1.47 -0.27 14.19
N ARG A 35 2.65 -0.01 13.64
CA ARG A 35 3.92 -0.68 14.03
C ARG A 35 5.04 0.28 14.41
N GLY A 36 4.73 1.57 14.62
CA GLY A 36 5.74 2.57 14.99
C GLY A 36 6.85 2.75 13.94
N MET A 37 6.50 2.64 12.64
CA MET A 37 7.48 2.65 11.54
C MET A 37 8.34 3.93 11.52
N GLU A 38 7.76 5.08 11.83
CA GLU A 38 8.48 6.36 11.92
C GLU A 38 9.48 6.36 13.08
N LYS A 39 9.11 5.79 14.23
CA LYS A 39 10.00 5.69 15.38
C LYS A 39 11.19 4.75 15.13
N ILE A 40 10.97 3.70 14.33
CA ILE A 40 12.05 2.82 13.87
C ILE A 40 12.97 3.58 12.92
N ALA A 41 12.44 4.44 12.04
CA ALA A 41 13.23 5.24 11.10
C ALA A 41 14.24 6.14 11.81
N GLU A 42 13.87 6.75 12.95
CA GLU A 42 14.77 7.60 13.74
C GLU A 42 16.05 6.88 14.20
N ASN A 43 16.01 5.54 14.34
CA ASN A 43 17.10 4.74 14.89
C ASN A 43 17.81 3.88 13.83
N ARG A 44 17.59 4.16 12.54
CA ARG A 44 18.12 3.39 11.41
C ARG A 44 18.68 4.31 10.35
N THR A 45 19.73 3.88 9.67
CA THR A 45 20.16 4.56 8.44
C THR A 45 19.14 4.31 7.33
N ILE A 46 19.13 5.15 6.30
CA ILE A 46 18.22 5.02 5.15
C ILE A 46 18.28 3.60 4.54
N ILE A 47 19.49 3.06 4.37
CA ILE A 47 19.71 1.73 3.80
C ILE A 47 19.14 0.63 4.72
N GLN A 48 19.32 0.77 6.04
CA GLN A 48 18.75 -0.16 7.02
C GLN A 48 17.23 -0.05 7.11
N TYR A 49 16.67 1.13 6.85
CA TYR A 49 15.23 1.39 6.92
C TYR A 49 14.49 0.94 5.65
N LEU A 50 15.16 0.84 4.50
CA LEU A 50 14.55 0.50 3.22
C LEU A 50 13.65 -0.77 3.26
N PRO A 51 14.04 -1.88 3.93
CA PRO A 51 13.18 -3.07 4.03
C PRO A 51 11.94 -2.89 4.93
N TYR A 52 11.87 -1.81 5.72
CA TYR A 52 10.65 -1.46 6.46
C TYR A 52 9.66 -0.74 5.55
N VAL A 53 10.17 0.08 4.63
CA VAL A 53 9.33 0.89 3.74
C VAL A 53 8.61 0.03 2.70
N THR A 54 9.23 -1.06 2.24
CA THR A 54 8.53 -2.08 1.42
C THR A 54 7.30 -2.70 2.08
N ARG A 55 7.11 -2.47 3.38
CA ARG A 55 5.96 -2.97 4.15
C ARG A 55 4.95 -1.88 4.49
N TRP A 56 5.15 -0.65 4.00
CA TRP A 56 4.17 0.43 4.10
C TRP A 56 2.98 0.13 3.18
N ASP A 57 3.29 -0.09 1.91
CA ASP A 57 2.39 -0.64 0.91
C ASP A 57 2.97 -1.98 0.45
N TYR A 58 2.33 -3.06 0.88
CA TYR A 58 2.75 -4.42 0.54
C TYR A 58 2.37 -4.82 -0.89
N LEU A 59 1.63 -3.97 -1.63
CA LEU A 59 1.26 -4.16 -3.03
C LEU A 59 2.21 -3.42 -3.96
N ALA A 60 2.39 -2.11 -3.74
CA ALA A 60 3.19 -1.24 -4.60
C ALA A 60 4.56 -0.91 -3.97
N THR A 61 5.27 -1.94 -3.50
CA THR A 61 6.51 -1.82 -2.72
C THR A 61 7.57 -0.93 -3.37
N MET A 62 7.73 -1.01 -4.70
CA MET A 62 8.74 -0.26 -5.43
C MET A 62 8.48 1.25 -5.43
N PHE A 63 7.21 1.70 -5.35
CA PHE A 63 6.89 3.12 -5.21
C PHE A 63 7.36 3.66 -3.85
N THR A 64 7.11 2.89 -2.79
CA THR A 64 7.53 3.27 -1.44
C THR A 64 9.06 3.27 -1.29
N GLU A 65 9.77 2.33 -1.92
CA GLU A 65 11.23 2.35 -1.97
C GLU A 65 11.76 3.56 -2.76
N ALA A 66 11.16 3.84 -3.92
CA ALA A 66 11.59 4.94 -4.78
C ALA A 66 11.50 6.28 -4.06
N ILE A 67 10.40 6.58 -3.35
CA ILE A 67 10.29 7.85 -2.62
C ILE A 67 11.31 7.93 -1.47
N THR A 68 11.59 6.80 -0.81
CA THR A 68 12.56 6.73 0.30
C THR A 68 14.00 6.95 -0.15
N ILE A 69 14.33 6.60 -1.39
CA ILE A 69 15.67 6.77 -1.96
C ILE A 69 15.81 8.11 -2.70
N ASN A 70 14.80 8.52 -3.46
CA ASN A 70 14.83 9.75 -4.24
C ASN A 70 14.99 10.99 -3.35
N GLY A 71 14.36 11.02 -2.17
CA GLY A 71 14.48 12.14 -1.23
C GLY A 71 15.93 12.38 -0.77
N PRO A 72 16.60 11.38 -0.19
CA PRO A 72 18.02 11.48 0.18
C PRO A 72 18.97 11.72 -1.00
N GLU A 73 18.71 11.13 -2.16
CA GLU A 73 19.51 11.41 -3.37
C GLU A 73 19.41 12.88 -3.78
N GLN A 74 18.21 13.46 -3.72
CA GLN A 74 18.00 14.88 -3.99
C GLN A 74 18.67 15.77 -2.94
N LEU A 75 18.55 15.45 -1.65
CA LEU A 75 19.21 16.19 -0.57
C LEU A 75 20.74 16.12 -0.65
N GLY A 76 21.29 14.98 -1.09
CA GLY A 76 22.71 14.76 -1.26
C GLY A 76 23.27 15.22 -2.61
N ASN A 77 22.45 15.81 -3.49
CA ASN A 77 22.81 16.14 -4.88
C ASN A 77 23.47 14.96 -5.63
N ILE A 78 22.98 13.75 -5.41
CA ILE A 78 23.52 12.53 -6.02
C ILE A 78 22.95 12.38 -7.42
N GLN A 79 23.83 12.35 -8.43
CA GLN A 79 23.41 12.14 -9.81
C GLN A 79 23.18 10.66 -10.09
N VAL A 80 21.93 10.28 -10.35
CA VAL A 80 21.56 8.90 -10.71
C VAL A 80 21.99 8.61 -12.16
N PRO A 81 22.72 7.51 -12.43
CA PRO A 81 23.09 7.12 -13.79
C PRO A 81 21.87 6.95 -14.69
N LYS A 82 21.98 7.36 -15.97
CA LYS A 82 20.88 7.31 -16.94
C LYS A 82 20.24 5.91 -17.04
N ARG A 83 21.07 4.85 -17.03
CA ARG A 83 20.60 3.46 -17.04
C ARG A 83 19.74 3.13 -15.81
N ALA A 84 20.16 3.56 -14.62
CA ALA A 84 19.43 3.30 -13.37
C ALA A 84 18.08 4.02 -13.36
N SER A 85 18.02 5.26 -13.87
CA SER A 85 16.77 6.00 -14.03
C SER A 85 15.76 5.26 -14.91
N TYR A 86 16.17 4.75 -16.08
CA TYR A 86 15.28 3.95 -16.94
C TYR A 86 14.79 2.67 -16.26
N ILE A 87 15.68 1.95 -15.57
CA ILE A 87 15.30 0.73 -14.86
C ILE A 87 14.27 1.06 -13.77
N ARG A 88 14.47 2.13 -12.99
CA ARG A 88 13.50 2.56 -11.97
C ARG A 88 12.13 2.83 -12.59
N VAL A 89 12.07 3.58 -13.70
CA VAL A 89 10.79 3.88 -14.36
C VAL A 89 10.10 2.60 -14.85
N ILE A 90 10.83 1.69 -15.50
CA ILE A 90 10.27 0.42 -15.98
C ILE A 90 9.70 -0.40 -14.81
N MET A 91 10.47 -0.53 -13.73
CA MET A 91 10.05 -1.28 -12.54
C MET A 91 8.84 -0.65 -11.84
N LEU A 92 8.79 0.69 -11.77
CA LEU A 92 7.66 1.42 -11.22
C LEU A 92 6.39 1.20 -12.06
N GLU A 93 6.49 1.23 -13.38
CA GLU A 93 5.32 0.99 -14.25
C GLU A 93 4.84 -0.47 -14.18
N LEU A 94 5.74 -1.45 -14.09
CA LEU A 94 5.36 -2.84 -13.84
C LEU A 94 4.68 -3.01 -12.47
N SER A 95 5.22 -2.38 -11.42
CA SER A 95 4.61 -2.36 -10.09
C SER A 95 3.25 -1.68 -10.10
N ARG A 96 3.07 -0.62 -10.91
CA ARG A 96 1.78 0.08 -11.09
C ARG A 96 0.74 -0.86 -11.67
N ILE A 97 1.06 -1.55 -12.76
CA ILE A 97 0.16 -2.51 -13.41
C ILE A 97 -0.23 -3.62 -12.42
N ALA A 98 0.76 -4.22 -11.74
CA ALA A 98 0.51 -5.26 -10.75
C ALA A 98 -0.40 -4.77 -9.60
N SER A 99 -0.17 -3.55 -9.10
CA SER A 99 -0.99 -2.93 -8.05
C SER A 99 -2.44 -2.71 -8.51
N HIS A 100 -2.67 -2.23 -9.74
CA HIS A 100 -4.02 -1.98 -10.26
C HIS A 100 -4.78 -3.29 -10.52
N LEU A 101 -4.09 -4.29 -11.03
CA LEU A 101 -4.63 -5.64 -11.21
C LEU A 101 -5.06 -6.21 -9.85
N LEU A 102 -4.18 -6.13 -8.86
CA LEU A 102 -4.45 -6.61 -7.51
C LEU A 102 -5.50 -5.79 -6.77
N TRP A 103 -5.73 -4.53 -7.12
CA TRP A 103 -6.89 -3.77 -6.64
C TRP A 103 -8.19 -4.25 -7.32
N LEU A 104 -8.16 -4.41 -8.64
CA LEU A 104 -9.34 -4.77 -9.44
C LEU A 104 -9.90 -6.16 -9.08
N GLY A 105 -9.04 -7.16 -8.91
CA GLY A 105 -9.48 -8.53 -8.62
C GLY A 105 -10.34 -8.65 -7.36
N PRO A 106 -9.81 -8.33 -6.16
CA PRO A 106 -10.55 -8.38 -4.90
C PRO A 106 -11.74 -7.43 -4.86
N PHE A 107 -11.63 -6.23 -5.46
CA PHE A 107 -12.76 -5.31 -5.58
C PHE A 107 -13.93 -5.96 -6.34
N MET A 108 -13.66 -6.61 -7.48
CA MET A 108 -14.68 -7.31 -8.25
C MET A 108 -15.26 -8.49 -7.46
N ALA A 109 -14.43 -9.21 -6.70
CA ALA A 109 -14.89 -10.30 -5.84
C ALA A 109 -15.82 -9.82 -4.71
N ASP A 110 -15.54 -8.67 -4.10
CA ASP A 110 -16.37 -8.07 -3.04
C ASP A 110 -17.78 -7.71 -3.52
N ILE A 111 -17.91 -7.26 -4.77
CA ILE A 111 -19.21 -6.95 -5.39
C ILE A 111 -19.86 -8.18 -6.03
N GLY A 112 -19.25 -9.37 -5.90
CA GLY A 112 -19.81 -10.67 -6.29
C GLY A 112 -19.27 -11.29 -7.58
N ALA A 113 -18.40 -10.60 -8.33
CA ALA A 113 -17.80 -11.12 -9.56
C ALA A 113 -16.49 -11.88 -9.26
N GLN A 114 -16.57 -13.20 -9.11
CA GLN A 114 -15.42 -14.02 -8.73
C GLN A 114 -14.47 -14.40 -9.89
N THR A 115 -14.97 -14.54 -11.12
CA THR A 115 -14.15 -14.98 -12.25
C THR A 115 -12.96 -14.04 -12.57
N PRO A 116 -13.12 -12.71 -12.60
CA PRO A 116 -12.01 -11.80 -12.85
C PRO A 116 -10.88 -11.93 -11.83
N PHE A 117 -11.21 -12.20 -10.56
CA PHE A 117 -10.21 -12.45 -9.52
C PHE A 117 -9.25 -13.56 -9.96
N PHE A 118 -9.74 -14.71 -10.42
CA PHE A 118 -8.86 -15.82 -10.83
C PHE A 118 -8.05 -15.60 -12.11
N TYR A 119 -8.40 -14.62 -12.96
CA TYR A 119 -7.64 -14.32 -14.17
C TYR A 119 -6.54 -13.28 -13.97
N ILE A 120 -6.63 -12.51 -12.89
CA ILE A 120 -5.72 -11.41 -12.62
C ILE A 120 -4.49 -11.84 -11.80
N PHE A 121 -4.56 -13.00 -11.13
CA PHE A 121 -3.46 -13.65 -10.41
C PHE A 121 -2.90 -14.85 -11.18
#